data_AF-B1FBI7-F1
#
_entry.id   AF-B1FBI7-F1
#
_cell.length_a   1.000
_cell.length_b   1.000
_cell.length_c   1.000
_cell.angle_alpha   90.00
_cell.angle_beta   90.00
_cell.angle_gamma   90.00
#
_symmetry.space_group_name_H-M   'P 1'
#
loop_
_entity.id
_entity.type
_entity.pdbx_description
1 polymer ?
#
loop_
_entity_poly.entity_id
_entity_poly.type
_entity_poly.pdbx_seq_one_letter_code
_entity_poly.pdbx_strand_id
1 'polypeptide(L)' 'MVGGYGTLMSEGYPTAARATAQNVPWNIGRAVGGFGPVAVGALAARYSFQTAIALLAGLYVLDMVATLFLIPELKGVELE' A
#
# COMPACT_ATOMS: atom_id res chain seq x y z
N MET A 1 4.37 -7.06 6.13
CA MET A 1 5.38 -6.78 5.09
C MET A 1 5.98 -5.41 5.38
N VAL A 2 7.13 -5.36 6.04
CA VAL A 2 7.85 -4.10 6.37
C VAL A 2 9.25 -4.08 5.72
N GLY A 3 9.78 -5.25 5.31
CA GLY A 3 11.16 -5.38 4.82
C GLY A 3 11.46 -4.66 3.50
N GLY A 4 10.53 -4.61 2.53
CA GLY A 4 10.77 -3.98 1.22
C GLY A 4 10.61 -2.45 1.20
N TYR A 5 9.71 -1.91 2.04
CA TYR A 5 9.44 -0.47 2.10
C TYR A 5 10.63 0.33 2.63
N GLY A 6 11.41 -0.23 3.56
CA GLY A 6 12.61 0.42 4.07
C GLY A 6 13.66 0.65 2.98
N THR A 7 13.87 -0.36 2.12
CA THR A 7 14.78 -0.27 0.97
C THR A 7 14.30 0.77 -0.04
N LEU A 8 13.03 0.72 -0.47
CA LEU A 8 12.46 1.69 -1.40
C LEU A 8 12.56 3.14 -0.91
N MET A 9 12.25 3.37 0.37
CA MET A 9 12.36 4.72 0.95
C MET A 9 13.81 5.17 1.06
N SER A 10 14.75 4.24 1.26
CA SER A 10 16.17 4.57 1.33
C SER A 10 16.80 4.85 -0.04
N GLU A 11 16.33 4.20 -1.09
CA GLU A 11 16.83 4.34 -2.47
C GLU A 11 16.11 5.43 -3.27
N GLY A 12 14.87 5.77 -2.93
CA GLY A 12 14.08 6.77 -3.65
C GLY A 12 14.02 8.16 -3.04
N TYR A 13 14.47 8.34 -1.79
CA TYR A 13 14.39 9.63 -1.10
C TYR A 13 15.66 9.97 -0.30
N PRO A 14 16.10 11.25 -0.32
CA PRO A 14 17.21 11.71 0.51
C PRO A 14 16.86 11.60 1.99
N THR A 15 17.86 11.40 2.85
CA THR A 15 17.70 11.10 4.28
C THR A 15 16.77 12.08 5.00
N ALA A 16 16.82 13.37 4.65
CA ALA A 16 15.97 14.40 5.24
C ALA A 16 14.46 14.21 4.93
N ALA A 17 14.12 13.57 3.81
CA ALA A 17 12.74 13.40 3.35
C ALA A 17 12.14 12.01 3.64
N ARG A 18 12.96 11.01 3.98
CA ARG A 18 12.51 9.60 4.17
C ARG A 18 11.38 9.45 5.20
N ALA A 19 11.44 10.21 6.29
CA ALA A 19 10.41 10.19 7.33
C ALA A 19 9.05 10.64 6.78
N THR A 20 9.02 11.68 5.95
CA THR A 20 7.79 12.18 5.32
C THR A 20 7.29 11.21 4.26
N ALA A 21 8.19 10.69 3.42
CA ALA A 21 7.88 9.72 2.38
C ALA A 21 7.24 8.44 2.94
N GLN A 22 7.64 8.00 4.13
CA GLN A 22 7.01 6.88 4.82
C GLN A 22 5.70 7.28 5.52
N ASN A 23 5.71 8.37 6.30
CA ASN A 23 4.60 8.69 7.19
C ASN A 23 3.35 9.20 6.46
N VAL A 24 3.50 9.92 5.34
CA VAL A 24 2.34 10.48 4.62
C VAL A 24 1.48 9.36 4.02
N PRO A 25 2.01 8.45 3.18
CA PRO A 25 1.23 7.33 2.65
C PRO A 25 0.70 6.42 3.77
N TRP A 26 1.50 6.17 4.82
CA TRP A 26 1.10 5.34 5.94
C TRP A 26 -0.12 5.90 6.68
N ASN A 27 -0.12 7.20 7.00
CA ASN A 27 -1.24 7.82 7.71
C ASN A 27 -2.48 7.96 6.83
N ILE A 28 -2.32 8.26 5.54
CA ILE A 28 -3.44 8.29 4.59
C ILE A 28 -4.05 6.89 4.45
N GLY A 29 -3.21 5.88 4.22
CA GLY A 29 -3.63 4.49 4.12
C GLY A 29 -4.34 4.01 5.37
N ARG A 30 -3.90 4.45 6.56
CA ARG A 30 -4.59 4.15 7.82
C ARG A 30 -5.91 4.91 7.99
N ALA A 31 -5.97 6.18 7.58
CA ALA A 31 -7.20 6.97 7.64
C ALA A 31 -8.29 6.36 6.75
N VAL A 32 -7.95 5.93 5.54
CA VAL A 32 -8.88 5.27 4.62
C VAL A 32 -9.11 3.81 5.01
N GLY A 33 -8.05 3.06 5.31
CA GLY A 33 -8.09 1.65 5.67
C GLY A 33 -8.79 1.38 7.00
N GLY A 34 -8.88 2.39 7.89
CA GLY A 34 -9.67 2.32 9.12
C GLY A 34 -11.16 2.02 8.89
N PHE A 35 -11.69 2.35 7.70
CA PHE A 35 -13.06 1.99 7.30
C PHE A 35 -13.19 0.56 6.79
N GLY A 36 -12.09 -0.19 6.66
CA GLY A 36 -12.05 -1.57 6.16
C GLY A 36 -13.05 -2.51 6.84
N PRO A 37 -13.13 -2.58 8.18
CA PRO A 37 -14.11 -3.43 8.87
C PRO A 37 -15.56 -3.11 8.52
N VAL A 38 -15.91 -1.82 8.38
CA VAL A 38 -17.26 -1.37 8.01
C VAL A 38 -17.57 -1.77 6.57
N ALA A 39 -16.63 -1.54 5.65
CA ALA A 39 -16.80 -1.91 4.24
C ALA A 39 -16.95 -3.42 4.06
N VAL A 40 -16.07 -4.23 4.67
CA VAL A 40 -16.11 -5.69 4.62
C VAL A 40 -17.39 -6.23 5.26
N GLY A 41 -17.80 -5.68 6.42
CA GLY A 41 -19.04 -6.05 7.08
C GLY A 41 -20.28 -5.76 6.23
N ALA A 42 -20.35 -4.59 5.60
CA ALA A 42 -21.45 -4.22 4.71
C ALA A 42 -21.51 -5.11 3.45
N LEU A 43 -20.36 -5.46 2.88
CA LEU A 43 -20.25 -6.39 1.75
C LEU A 43 -20.68 -7.80 2.12
N ALA A 44 -20.26 -8.30 3.28
CA ALA A 44 -20.64 -9.61 3.77
C ALA A 44 -22.14 -9.70 4.06
N ALA A 45 -22.73 -8.65 4.63
CA ALA A 45 -24.16 -8.59 4.93
C ALA A 45 -25.05 -8.52 3.68
N ARG A 46 -24.58 -7.90 2.60
CA ARG A 46 -25.35 -7.76 1.35
C ARG A 46 -25.18 -8.92 0.37
N TYR A 47 -23.99 -9.52 0.33
CA TYR A 47 -23.65 -10.56 -0.64
C TYR A 47 -23.26 -11.86 0.05
N SER A 48 -22.03 -11.95 0.55
CA SER A 48 -21.52 -13.08 1.33
C SER A 48 -20.10 -12.77 1.84
N PHE A 49 -19.64 -13.53 2.82
CA PHE A 49 -18.23 -13.48 3.25
C PHE A 49 -17.26 -13.87 2.13
N GLN A 50 -17.63 -14.86 1.29
CA GLN A 50 -16.79 -15.29 0.17
C GLN A 50 -16.58 -14.17 -0.84
N THR A 51 -17.63 -13.42 -1.18
CA THR A 51 -17.54 -12.25 -2.07
C THR A 51 -16.66 -11.16 -1.47
N ALA A 52 -16.82 -10.86 -0.17
CA ALA A 52 -16.00 -9.85 0.51
C ALA A 52 -14.51 -10.22 0.52
N ILE A 53 -14.18 -11.48 0.79
CA ILE A 53 -12.79 -11.98 0.75
C ILE A 53 -12.25 -11.98 -0.68
N ALA A 54 -13.04 -12.40 -1.67
CA ALA A 54 -12.62 -12.39 -3.08
C ALA A 54 -12.31 -10.96 -3.57
N LEU A 55 -13.09 -9.97 -3.15
CA LEU A 55 -12.82 -8.55 -3.45
C LEU A 55 -11.56 -8.05 -2.75
N LEU A 56 -11.32 -8.44 -1.49
CA LEU A 56 -10.08 -8.12 -0.79
C LEU A 56 -8.86 -8.72 -1.52
N ALA A 57 -8.96 -9.96 -1.97
CA ALA A 57 -7.93 -10.59 -2.78
C ALA A 57 -7.71 -9.86 -4.12
N GLY A 58 -8.78 -9.42 -4.77
CA GLY A 58 -8.72 -8.59 -5.98
C GLY A 58 -7.98 -7.27 -5.75
N LEU A 59 -8.17 -6.62 -4.60
CA LEU A 59 -7.42 -5.41 -4.22
C LEU A 59 -5.91 -5.70 -4.09
N TYR A 60 -5.50 -6.84 -3.55
CA TYR A 60 -4.08 -7.22 -3.50
C TYR A 60 -3.50 -7.44 -4.89
N VAL A 61 -4.23 -8.08 -5.81
CA VAL A 61 -3.75 -8.25 -7.19
C VAL A 61 -3.60 -6.88 -7.87
N LEU A 62 -4.57 -5.97 -7.66
CA LEU A 62 -4.50 -4.60 -8.17
C LEU A 62 -3.30 -3.84 -7.59
N ASP A 63 -3.00 -3.99 -6.30
CA ASP A 63 -1.84 -3.38 -5.65
C ASP A 63 -0.51 -3.92 -6.21
N MET A 64 -0.42 -5.23 -6.48
CA MET A 64 0.75 -5.83 -7.13
C MET A 64 0.95 -5.30 -8.55
N VAL A 65 -0.13 -5.17 -9.33
CA VAL A 65 -0.10 -4.58 -10.67
C VAL A 65 0.32 -3.12 -10.59
N ALA A 66 -0.27 -2.34 -9.69
CA ALA A 66 0.09 -0.94 -9.47
C ALA A 66 1.57 -0.80 -9.12
N THR A 67 2.06 -1.61 -8.19
CA THR A 67 3.48 -1.64 -7.80
C THR A 67 4.40 -1.90 -8.99
N LEU A 68 4.06 -2.88 -9.83
CA LEU A 68 4.86 -3.24 -10.99
C LEU A 68 4.99 -2.11 -12.01
N PHE A 69 3.93 -1.29 -12.18
CA PHE A 69 3.91 -0.22 -13.18
C PHE A 69 4.32 1.16 -12.66
N LEU A 70 4.06 1.45 -11.37
CA LEU A 70 4.25 2.78 -10.79
C LEU A 70 5.58 2.93 -10.04
N ILE A 71 6.16 1.84 -9.53
CA ILE A 71 7.40 1.90 -8.75
C ILE A 71 8.58 1.49 -9.65
N PRO A 72 9.43 2.44 -10.08
CA PRO A 72 10.63 2.12 -10.84
C PRO A 72 11.70 1.46 -9.96
N GLU A 73 12.57 0.66 -10.59
CA GLU A 73 13.79 0.15 -9.95
C GLU A 73 14.81 1.28 -9.84
N LEU A 74 15.21 1.61 -8.61
CA LEU A 74 16.10 2.73 -8.29
C LEU A 74 17.45 2.27 -7.74
N LYS A 75 17.71 0.95 -7.71
CA LYS A 75 18.97 0.40 -7.25
C LYS A 75 20.17 0.97 -8.02
N GLY A 76 21.04 1.67 -7.29
CA GLY A 76 22.30 2.23 -7.82
C GLY A 76 22.18 3.62 -8.45
N VAL A 77 21.03 4.28 -8.35
CA VAL A 77 20.85 5.68 -8.76
C VAL A 77 21.34 6.59 -7.64
N GLU A 78 22.19 7.58 -7.96
CA GLU A 78 22.58 8.60 -6.98
C GLU A 78 21.39 9.48 -6.62
N LEU A 79 21.18 9.68 -5.32
CA LEU A 79 20.17 10.56 -4.78
C LEU A 79 20.77 11.97 -4.67
N GLU A 80 20.23 12.93 -5.43
CA GLU A 80 20.47 14.37 -5.21
C GLU A 80 19.74 14.90 -3.96
#